data_AF-A0A5N9DND1-F1
#
_entry.id   AF-A0A5N9DND1-F1
#
_cell.length_a   1.000
_cell.length_b   1.000
_cell.length_c   1.000
_cell.angle_alpha   90.00
_cell.angle_beta   90.00
_cell.angle_gamma   90.00
#
_symmetry.space_group_name_H-M   'P 1'
#
loop_
_entity.id
_entity.type
_entity.pdbx_description
1 polymer ?
#
loop_
_entity_poly.entity_id
_entity_poly.type
_entity_poly.pdbx_seq_one_letter_code
_entity_poly.pdbx_strand_id
1 'polypeptide(L)' 'MPNPLETVLHHSEPIDPTLWEWLSAKIDHVLGISPGAMVFILGTFIVLSPIIVGIAAFMKRRDIKR' A
#
# COMPACT_ATOMS: atom_id res chain seq x y z
N MET A 1 27.62 15.11 -4.85
CA MET A 1 26.58 14.08 -4.69
C MET A 1 25.30 14.81 -4.33
N PRO A 2 24.20 14.68 -5.08
CA PRO A 2 22.96 15.38 -4.76
C PRO A 2 22.47 14.97 -3.38
N ASN A 3 21.96 15.94 -2.61
CA ASN A 3 21.42 15.69 -1.28
C ASN A 3 20.18 14.76 -1.42
N PRO A 4 20.04 13.68 -0.62
CA PRO A 4 18.85 12.82 -0.65
C PRO A 4 17.54 13.61 -0.53
N LEU A 5 17.56 14.71 0.23
CA LEU A 5 16.40 15.59 0.40
C LEU A 5 16.10 16.43 -0.86
N GLU A 6 17.12 16.91 -1.58
CA GLU A 6 16.93 17.59 -2.87
C GLU A 6 16.34 16.64 -3.92
N THR A 7 16.72 15.36 -3.90
CA THR A 7 16.23 14.37 -4.85
C THR A 7 14.75 14.03 -4.63
N VAL A 8 14.30 14.00 -3.38
CA VAL A 8 12.88 13.84 -3.02
C VAL A 8 12.09 15.10 -3.40
N LEU A 9 12.66 16.29 -3.16
CA LEU A 9 11.97 17.56 -3.40
C LEU A 9 11.91 17.96 -4.88
N HIS A 10 12.85 17.50 -5.73
CA HIS A 10 12.85 17.79 -7.17
C HIS A 10 11.73 17.08 -7.97
N HIS A 11 11.06 16.07 -7.41
CA HIS A 11 9.91 15.37 -8.02
C HIS A 11 8.56 15.89 -7.51
N SER A 12 8.54 17.05 -6.85
CA SER A 12 7.35 17.58 -6.16
C SER A 12 6.53 18.53 -7.02
N GLU A 13 6.26 18.20 -8.28
CA GLU A 13 5.10 18.82 -8.91
C GLU A 13 3.87 18.33 -8.14
N PRO A 14 3.05 19.24 -7.59
CA PRO A 14 1.80 18.85 -6.95
C PRO A 14 0.99 18.01 -7.93
N ILE A 15 0.35 16.95 -7.42
CA ILE A 15 -0.54 16.15 -8.24
C ILE A 15 -1.60 17.05 -8.86
N ASP A 16 -1.76 16.98 -10.19
CA ASP A 16 -2.80 17.74 -10.88
C ASP A 16 -4.18 17.23 -10.39
N PRO A 17 -5.00 18.10 -9.79
CA PRO A 17 -6.28 17.70 -9.21
C PRO A 17 -7.27 17.22 -10.27
N THR A 18 -7.23 17.77 -11.49
CA THR A 18 -8.12 17.41 -12.60
C THR A 18 -7.78 16.03 -13.12
N LEU A 19 -6.49 15.74 -13.31
CA LEU A 19 -6.04 14.40 -13.73
C LEU A 19 -6.32 13.36 -12.66
N TRP A 20 -6.12 13.70 -11.39
CA TRP A 20 -6.40 12.82 -10.27
C TRP A 20 -7.89 12.46 -10.17
N GLU A 21 -8.77 13.45 -10.34
CA GLU A 21 -10.22 13.24 -10.33
C GLU A 21 -10.66 12.36 -11.52
N TRP A 22 -10.20 12.68 -12.73
CA TRP A 22 -10.50 11.88 -13.93
C TRP A 22 -10.03 10.42 -13.78
N LEU A 23 -8.81 10.22 -13.30
CA LEU A 23 -8.24 8.89 -13.10
C LEU A 23 -9.02 8.12 -12.03
N SER A 24 -9.33 8.77 -10.92
CA SER A 24 -10.09 8.19 -9.82
C SER A 24 -11.46 7.72 -10.28
N ALA A 25 -12.18 8.56 -11.04
CA ALA A 25 -13.46 8.22 -11.63
C ALA A 25 -13.34 7.06 -12.64
N LYS A 26 -12.25 7.01 -13.42
CA LYS A 26 -12.03 5.93 -14.37
C LYS A 26 -11.75 4.59 -13.68
N ILE A 27 -10.96 4.59 -12.62
CA ILE A 27 -10.68 3.41 -11.80
C ILE A 27 -11.98 2.89 -11.19
N ASP A 28 -12.77 3.77 -10.58
CA ASP A 28 -14.06 3.41 -9.98
C ASP A 28 -15.02 2.84 -11.01
N HIS A 29 -15.13 3.46 -12.18
CA HIS A 29 -15.96 2.95 -13.28
C HIS A 29 -15.52 1.56 -13.79
N VAL A 30 -14.22 1.26 -13.83
CA VAL A 30 -13.72 -0.01 -14.39
C VAL A 30 -13.75 -1.13 -13.36
N LEU A 31 -13.39 -0.83 -12.11
CA LEU A 31 -13.25 -1.84 -11.05
C LEU A 31 -14.49 -1.94 -10.15
N GLY A 32 -15.41 -0.96 -10.21
CA GLY A 32 -16.57 -0.86 -9.33
C GLY A 32 -16.21 -0.59 -7.86
N ILE A 33 -14.98 -0.12 -7.61
CA ILE A 33 -14.46 0.18 -6.27
C ILE A 33 -13.72 1.51 -6.30
N SER A 34 -13.92 2.31 -5.25
CA SER A 34 -13.21 3.58 -5.12
C SER A 34 -11.70 3.34 -4.97
N PRO A 35 -10.85 4.22 -5.54
CA PRO A 35 -9.39 4.11 -5.39
C PRO A 35 -8.95 4.07 -3.93
N GLY A 36 -9.61 4.82 -3.05
CA GLY A 36 -9.34 4.81 -1.62
C GLY A 36 -9.59 3.43 -1.00
N ALA A 37 -10.72 2.78 -1.31
CA ALA A 37 -11.01 1.43 -0.84
C ALA A 37 -9.94 0.42 -1.31
N MET A 38 -9.49 0.53 -2.56
CA MET A 38 -8.42 -0.32 -3.10
C MET A 38 -7.11 -0.16 -2.31
N VAL A 39 -6.70 1.08 -2.02
CA VAL A 39 -5.51 1.37 -1.21
C VAL A 39 -5.65 0.78 0.20
N PHE A 40 -6.81 0.92 0.84
CA PHE A 40 -7.06 0.35 2.16
C PHE A 40 -6.99 -1.16 2.18
N ILE A 41 -7.56 -1.83 1.17
CA ILE A 41 -7.53 -3.29 1.06
C ILE A 41 -6.08 -3.76 0.89
N LEU A 42 -5.34 -3.17 -0.04
CA LEU A 42 -3.95 -3.54 -0.30
C LEU A 42 -3.06 -3.27 0.93
N GLY A 43 -3.19 -2.09 1.53
CA GLY A 43 -2.47 -1.73 2.76
C GLY A 43 -2.75 -2.71 3.89
N THR A 44 -4.00 -3.15 4.04
CA THR A 44 -4.39 -4.15 5.03
C THR A 44 -3.68 -5.49 4.79
N PHE A 45 -3.63 -5.98 3.55
CA PHE A 45 -2.91 -7.21 3.23
C PHE A 45 -1.40 -7.11 3.51
N ILE A 46 -0.80 -5.96 3.19
CA ILE A 46 0.62 -5.71 3.46
C ILE A 46 0.90 -5.77 4.97
N VAL A 47 0.05 -5.14 5.79
CA VAL A 47 0.21 -5.11 7.26
C VAL A 47 -0.10 -6.48 7.89
N LEU A 48 -1.11 -7.20 7.39
CA LEU A 48 -1.48 -8.51 7.94
C LEU A 48 -0.47 -9.61 7.59
N SER A 49 0.19 -9.54 6.43
CA SER A 49 1.16 -10.53 5.97
C SER A 49 2.22 -10.90 7.03
N PRO A 50 2.99 -9.96 7.61
CA PRO A 50 3.98 -10.30 8.63
C PRO A 50 3.36 -10.84 9.93
N ILE A 51 2.15 -10.39 10.29
CA ILE A 51 1.43 -10.86 11.48
C ILE A 51 1.06 -12.34 11.32
N ILE A 52 0.47 -12.70 10.17
CA ILE A 52 0.06 -14.07 9.84
C ILE A 52 1.29 -14.98 9.85
N VAL A 53 2.37 -14.56 9.19
CA VAL A 53 3.63 -15.32 9.15
C VAL A 53 4.22 -15.48 10.55
N GLY A 54 4.22 -14.43 11.37
CA GLY A 54 4.70 -14.47 12.76
C GLY A 54 3.92 -15.45 13.63
N ILE A 55 2.59 -15.43 13.53
CA ILE A 55 1.71 -16.35 14.26
C ILE A 55 1.95 -17.80 13.82
N ALA A 56 1.98 -18.05 12.51
CA ALA A 56 2.23 -19.39 11.97
C ALA A 56 3.60 -19.94 12.41
N ALA A 57 4.64 -19.10 12.38
CA ALA A 57 5.97 -19.46 12.85
C ALA A 57 5.99 -19.76 14.36
N PHE A 58 5.29 -18.96 15.16
CA PHE A 58 5.17 -19.19 16.60
C PHE A 58 4.44 -20.49 16.93
N MET A 59 3.32 -20.77 16.26
CA MET A 59 2.57 -22.02 16.43
C MET A 59 3.42 -23.24 16.09
N LYS A 60 4.13 -23.21 14.95
CA LYS A 60 5.03 -24.31 14.54
C LYS A 60 6.15 -24.57 15.57
N ARG A 61 6.72 -23.52 16.17
CA ARG A 61 7.75 -23.67 17.22
C ARG A 61 7.21 -24.34 18.49
N ARG A 62 5.94 -24.11 18.83
CA ARG A 62 5.31 -24.77 19.99
C ARG A 62 5.02 -26.24 19.74
N ASP A 63 4.69 -26.60 18.50
CA ASP A 63 4.39 -27.99 18.12
C ASP A 63 5.66 -28.86 18.13
N ILE A 64 6.79 -28.35 17.60
CA ILE A 64 8.08 -29.07 17.59
C ILE A 64 8.67 -29.29 18.99
N LYS A 65 8.34 -28.43 19.97
CA LYS A 65 8.84 -28.53 21.35
C LYS A 65 8.02 -29.47 22.24
N ARG A 66 6.90 -29.99 21.75
CA ARG A 66 6.01 -30.89 22.48
C ARG A 66 6.32 -32.35 22.14
#